data_AF-A0A967J4P0-F1
#
_entry.id   AF-A0A967J4P0-F1
#
_cell.length_a   1.000
_cell.length_b   1.000
_cell.length_c   1.000
_cell.angle_alpha   90.00
_cell.angle_beta   90.00
_cell.angle_gamma   90.00
#
_symmetry.space_group_name_H-M   'P 1'
#
loop_
_entity.id
_entity.type
_entity.pdbx_description
1 polymer ?
#
loop_
_entity_poly.entity_id
_entity_poly.type
_entity_poly.pdbx_seq_one_letter_code
_entity_poly.pdbx_strand_id
1 'polypeptide(L)' 'LAIQDMLEKKGVENRVLTAIRMEELAEPYIRRRALRHLEKGRVVLFAGGTGNPYFSTDTAAVL' A
#
# COMPACT_ATOMS: atom_id res chain seq x y z
N LEU A 1 -6.48 -9.89 0.68
CA LEU A 1 -5.72 -8.92 1.51
C LEU A 1 -6.39 -8.79 2.88
N ALA A 2 -5.94 -9.56 3.88
CA ALA A 2 -6.64 -9.68 5.17
C ALA A 2 -6.81 -8.35 5.93
N ILE A 3 -5.79 -7.48 5.92
CA ILE A 3 -5.85 -6.17 6.59
C ILE A 3 -6.82 -5.22 5.89
N GLN A 4 -6.79 -5.16 4.54
CA GLN A 4 -7.75 -4.35 3.77
C GLN A 4 -9.19 -4.76 4.05
N ASP A 5 -9.49 -6.06 3.98
CA ASP A 5 -10.83 -6.60 4.25
C ASP A 5 -11.29 -6.29 5.69
N MET A 6 -10.39 -6.41 6.67
CA MET A 6 -10.70 -6.02 8.05
C MET A 6 -11.02 -4.52 8.19
N LEU A 7 -10.26 -3.65 7.51
CA LEU A 7 -10.49 -2.21 7.55
C LEU A 7 -11.80 -1.83 6.85
N GLU A 8 -12.10 -2.44 5.71
CA GLU A 8 -13.37 -2.26 4.99
C GLU A 8 -14.56 -2.67 5.84
N LYS A 9 -14.48 -3.82 6.54
CA LYS A 9 -15.50 -4.27 7.50
C LYS A 9 -15.72 -3.31 8.67
N LYS A 10 -14.71 -2.49 9.00
CA LYS A 10 -14.79 -1.44 10.02
C LYS A 10 -15.20 -0.07 9.45
N GLY A 11 -15.57 0.00 8.16
CA GLY A 11 -15.94 1.24 7.49
C GLY A 11 -14.76 2.18 7.21
N VAL A 12 -13.52 1.69 7.28
CA VAL A 12 -12.32 2.49 7.02
C VAL A 12 -11.96 2.42 5.55
N GLU A 13 -12.08 3.55 4.85
CA GLU A 13 -11.59 3.66 3.47
C GLU A 13 -10.07 3.43 3.43
N ASN A 14 -9.64 2.44 2.65
CA ASN A 14 -8.23 2.10 2.54
C ASN A 14 -7.84 1.66 1.13
N ARG A 15 -6.54 1.69 0.81
CA ARG A 15 -5.98 1.22 -0.47
C ARG A 15 -4.67 0.50 -0.27
N VAL A 16 -4.48 -0.61 -0.97
CA VAL A 16 -3.20 -1.34 -1.00
C VAL A 16 -2.37 -0.93 -2.21
N LEU A 17 -1.17 -0.44 -1.95
CA LEU A 17 -0.16 -0.09 -2.94
C LEU A 17 0.99 -1.10 -2.87
N THR A 18 1.48 -1.57 -4.01
CA THR A 18 2.55 -2.57 -4.09
C THR A 18 3.74 -2.07 -4.91
N ALA A 19 4.96 -2.33 -4.43
CA ALA A 19 6.18 -2.09 -5.20
C ALA A 19 6.35 -3.08 -6.37
N ILE A 20 5.74 -4.27 -6.27
CA ILE A 20 5.75 -5.29 -7.32
C ILE A 20 4.43 -5.21 -8.08
N ARG A 21 4.48 -5.11 -9.42
CA ARG A 21 3.27 -5.06 -10.24
C ARG A 21 2.52 -6.39 -10.18
N MET A 22 1.34 -6.34 -9.55
CA MET A 22 0.39 -7.46 -9.44
C MET A 22 -1.02 -6.89 -9.56
N GLU A 23 -1.41 -6.51 -10.78
CA GLU A 23 -2.64 -5.72 -11.04
C GLU A 23 -3.92 -6.40 -10.55
N GLU A 24 -3.95 -7.73 -10.51
CA GLU A 24 -5.09 -8.49 -9.98
C GLU A 24 -5.26 -8.38 -8.45
N LEU A 25 -4.21 -7.99 -7.72
CA LEU A 25 -4.17 -8.05 -6.25
C LEU A 25 -4.07 -6.67 -5.58
N ALA A 26 -3.26 -5.76 -6.14
CA ALA A 26 -3.01 -4.45 -5.55
C ALA A 26 -2.56 -3.43 -6.60
N GLU A 27 -2.79 -2.14 -6.32
CA GLU A 27 -2.38 -1.08 -7.22
C GLU A 27 -0.86 -0.87 -7.17
N PRO A 28 -0.17 -0.63 -8.29
CA PRO A 28 1.25 -0.30 -8.26
C PRO A 28 1.50 1.01 -7.49
N TYR A 29 2.56 1.03 -6.69
CA TYR A 29 2.97 2.23 -5.97
C TYR A 29 3.33 3.35 -6.96
N ILE A 30 2.58 4.46 -6.87
CA ILE A 30 2.88 5.71 -7.54
C ILE A 30 2.76 6.79 -6.47
N ARG A 31 3.86 7.48 -6.16
CA ARG A 31 3.92 8.49 -5.09
C ARG A 31 2.76 9.50 -5.12
N ARG A 32 2.45 10.05 -6.30
CA ARG A 32 1.33 11.00 -6.48
C ARG A 32 -0.03 10.38 -6.14
N ARG A 33 -0.23 9.10 -6.42
CA ARG A 33 -1.46 8.38 -6.09
C ARG A 33 -1.57 8.12 -4.59
N ALA A 34 -0.47 7.70 -3.95
CA ALA A 34 -0.40 7.54 -2.50
C ALA A 34 -0.76 8.84 -1.78
N LEU A 35 -0.13 9.96 -2.18
CA LEU A 35 -0.44 11.29 -1.64
C LEU A 35 -1.91 11.66 -1.82
N ARG A 36 -2.49 11.43 -3.01
CA ARG A 36 -3.92 11.69 -3.25
C ARG A 36 -4.86 10.85 -2.39
N HIS A 37 -4.48 9.62 -2.03
CA HIS A 37 -5.26 8.81 -1.10
C HIS A 37 -5.18 9.36 0.32
N LEU A 38 -3.99 9.79 0.75
CA LEU A 38 -3.78 10.43 2.04
C LEU A 38 -4.55 11.77 2.14
N GLU A 39 -4.52 12.61 1.10
CA GLU A 39 -5.30 13.86 1.01
C GLU A 39 -6.80 13.64 1.15
N LYS A 40 -7.30 12.48 0.71
CA LYS A 40 -8.71 12.08 0.84
C LYS A 40 -9.05 11.42 2.17
N GLY A 41 -8.08 11.33 3.09
CA GLY A 41 -8.26 10.70 4.41
C GLY A 41 -8.29 9.18 4.38
N ARG A 42 -7.79 8.53 3.32
CA ARG A 42 -7.76 7.06 3.22
C ARG A 42 -6.52 6.49 3.87
N VAL A 43 -6.67 5.32 4.49
CA VAL A 43 -5.52 4.54 4.95
C VAL A 43 -4.80 3.95 3.74
N VAL A 44 -3.49 4.14 3.65
CA VAL A 44 -2.66 3.56 2.58
C VAL A 44 -1.83 2.44 3.17
N LEU A 45 -1.99 1.24 2.63
CA LEU A 45 -1.24 0.05 3.00
C LEU A 45 -0.16 -0.21 1.95
N PHE A 46 1.10 -0.24 2.34
CA PHE A 46 2.21 -0.56 1.45
C PHE A 46 2.57 -2.05 1.53
N ALA A 47 2.65 -2.70 0.38
CA ALA A 47 2.98 -4.11 0.23
C ALA A 47 4.16 -4.29 -0.72
N GLY A 48 4.84 -5.45 -0.63
CA GLY A 48 5.98 -5.76 -1.50
C GLY A 48 7.30 -5.07 -1.12
N GLY A 49 7.35 -4.36 0.02
CA GLY A 49 8.56 -3.67 0.48
C GLY A 49 9.08 -2.68 -0.56
N THR A 50 10.38 -2.71 -0.85
CA THR A 50 10.98 -1.92 -1.95
C THR A 50 10.80 -2.56 -3.33
N GLY A 51 10.23 -3.77 -3.40
CA GLY A 51 10.18 -4.60 -4.61
C GLY A 51 11.51 -5.27 -4.96
N ASN A 52 12.56 -5.07 -4.16
CA ASN A 52 13.91 -5.60 -4.42
C ASN A 52 14.32 -6.63 -3.35
N PRO A 53 14.96 -7.75 -3.73
CA PRO A 53 15.54 -8.69 -2.78
C PRO A 53 16.59 -8.03 -1.87
N TYR A 54 16.80 -8.59 -0.67
CA TYR A 54 17.79 -8.14 0.33
C TYR A 54 17.50 -6.82 1.05
N PHE A 55 16.35 -6.19 0.80
CA PHE A 55 15.90 -5.02 1.55
C PHE A 55 15.00 -5.42 2.71
N SER A 56 15.18 -4.77 3.86
CA SER A 56 14.32 -4.96 5.03
C SER A 56 13.05 -4.11 4.92
N THR A 57 12.02 -4.47 5.69
CA THR A 57 10.81 -3.68 5.85
C THR A 57 11.12 -2.26 6.35
N ASP A 58 12.07 -2.11 7.28
CA ASP A 58 12.47 -0.81 7.79
C ASP A 58 13.08 0.07 6.70
N THR A 59 13.86 -0.53 5.78
CA THR A 59 14.39 0.21 4.63
C THR A 59 13.27 0.68 3.71
N ALA A 60 12.26 -0.17 3.48
CA ALA A 60 11.10 0.20 2.69
C ALA A 60 10.25 1.31 3.35
N ALA A 61 10.19 1.36 4.68
CA ALA A 61 9.42 2.37 5.41
C ALA A 61 10.07 3.76 5.43
N VAL A 62 11.38 3.83 5.22
CA VAL A 62 12.15 5.09 5.16
C VAL A 62 12.08 5.75 3.77
N LEU A 63 11.89 4.96 2.71
CA LEU A 63 11.87 5.40 1.31
C LEU A 63 10.52 5.99 0.88
#